data_AF-A0A6D2GFR7-F1
#
_entry.id   AF-A0A6D2GFR7-F1
#
_cell.length_a   1.000
_cell.length_b   1.000
_cell.length_c   1.000
_cell.angle_alpha   90.00
_cell.angle_beta   90.00
_cell.angle_gamma   90.00
#
_symmetry.space_group_name_H-M   'P 1'
#
loop_
_entity.id
_entity.type
_entity.pdbx_description
1 polymer ?
#
loop_
_entity_poly.entity_id
_entity_poly.type
_entity_poly.pdbx_seq_one_letter_code
_entity_poly.pdbx_strand_id
1 'polypeptide(L)' 'MIFIETEIFTEDVKDLLDDDEYHRLQLFLAVQPESGDLIQDSGGLRKIRWGVRGRGSVAV' A
#
# COMPACT_ATOMS: atom_id res chain seq x y z
N MET A 1 -9.04 10.04 7.26
CA MET A 1 -7.64 9.59 7.15
C MET A 1 -6.95 10.45 6.12
N ILE A 2 -5.73 10.92 6.38
CA ILE A 2 -4.96 11.71 5.42
C ILE A 2 -3.81 10.83 4.93
N PHE A 3 -3.66 10.71 3.61
CA PHE A 3 -2.51 10.07 2.98
C PHE A 3 -1.55 11.15 2.51
N ILE A 4 -0.29 11.02 2.90
CA ILE A 4 0.79 11.90 2.46
C ILE A 4 1.74 11.04 1.65
N GLU A 5 1.95 11.39 0.40
CA GLU A 5 2.76 10.62 -0.54
C GLU A 5 4.13 11.29 -0.71
N THR A 6 5.17 10.47 -0.85
CA THR A 6 6.46 10.93 -1.36
C THR A 6 6.44 10.89 -2.88
N GLU A 7 7.28 11.70 -3.53
CA GLU A 7 7.32 11.79 -4.99
C GLU A 7 7.57 10.41 -5.66
N ILE A 8 8.52 9.64 -5.10
CA ILE A 8 8.85 8.28 -5.59
C ILE A 8 7.64 7.35 -5.47
N PHE A 9 6.88 7.43 -4.37
CA PHE A 9 5.69 6.61 -4.20
C PHE A 9 4.61 6.96 -5.22
N THR A 10 4.37 8.26 -5.45
CA THR A 10 3.36 8.73 -6.41
C THR A 10 3.71 8.33 -7.85
N GLU A 11 4.99 8.32 -8.21
CA GLU A 11 5.46 7.85 -9.53
C GLU A 11 5.18 6.34 -9.67
N ASP A 12 5.70 5.52 -8.74
CA ASP A 12 5.60 4.07 -8.83
C ASP A 12 4.15 3.55 -8.73
N VAL A 13 3.33 4.15 -7.85
CA VAL A 13 1.96 3.66 -7.62
C VAL A 13 1.08 3.80 -8.86
N LYS A 14 1.30 4.83 -9.68
CA LYS A 14 0.57 5.07 -10.94
C LYS A 14 0.93 4.06 -12.02
N ASP A 15 2.16 3.54 -12.00
CA ASP A 15 2.61 2.52 -12.94
C ASP A 15 2.21 1.10 -12.49
N LEU A 16 2.02 0.91 -11.18
CA LEU A 16 1.75 -0.39 -10.58
C LEU A 16 0.26 -0.68 -10.40
N LEU A 17 -0.53 0.32 -10.03
CA LEU A 17 -1.96 0.21 -9.69
C LEU A 17 -2.78 1.17 -10.55
N ASP A 18 -3.97 0.73 -10.97
CA ASP A 18 -4.99 1.66 -11.46
C ASP A 18 -5.63 2.45 -10.32
N ASP A 19 -6.39 3.49 -10.67
CA ASP A 19 -7.03 4.38 -9.68
C ASP A 19 -7.97 3.63 -8.73
N ASP A 20 -8.67 2.60 -9.22
CA ASP A 20 -9.60 1.79 -8.41
C ASP A 20 -8.86 0.85 -7.45
N GLU A 21 -7.73 0.28 -7.86
CA GLU A 21 -6.83 -0.50 -7.02
C GLU A 21 -6.14 0.35 -5.96
N TYR A 22 -5.67 1.55 -6.34
CA TYR A 22 -5.06 2.47 -5.40
C TYR A 22 -6.09 2.96 -4.36
N HIS A 23 -7.30 3.29 -4.80
CA HIS A 23 -8.39 3.67 -3.90
C HIS A 23 -8.72 2.56 -2.89
N ARG A 24 -8.75 1.29 -3.33
CA ARG A 24 -8.96 0.14 -2.44
C ARG A 24 -7.84 -0.03 -1.43
N LEU A 25 -6.58 0.18 -1.82
CA LEU A 25 -5.45 0.17 -0.89
C LEU A 25 -5.61 1.27 0.18
N GLN A 26 -5.98 2.48 -0.22
CA GLN A 26 -6.21 3.60 0.71
C GLN A 26 -7.35 3.30 1.69
N LEU A 27 -8.47 2.75 1.21
CA LEU A 27 -9.59 2.37 2.09
C LEU A 27 -9.19 1.29 3.09
N PHE A 28 -8.45 0.27 2.64
CA PHE A 28 -7.93 -0.79 3.51
C PHE A 28 -7.04 -0.21 4.62
N LEU A 29 -6.09 0.65 4.25
CA LEU A 29 -5.19 1.32 5.20
C LEU A 29 -5.89 2.29 6.15
N ALA A 30 -6.96 2.94 5.70
CA ALA A 30 -7.77 3.81 6.54
C ALA A 30 -8.52 3.04 7.64
N VAL A 31 -8.91 1.79 7.36
CA VAL A 31 -9.59 0.91 8.32
C VAL A 31 -8.56 0.19 9.21
N GLN A 32 -7.46 -0.30 8.64
CA GLN A 32 -6.42 -1.03 9.38
C GLN A 32 -5.04 -0.40 9.19
N PRO A 33 -4.73 0.70 9.90
CA PRO A 33 -3.48 1.43 9.76
C PRO A 33 -2.24 0.65 10.23
N GLU A 34 -2.41 -0.37 11.07
CA GLU A 34 -1.31 -1.22 11.55
C GLU A 34 -1.02 -2.43 10.67
N SER A 35 -1.71 -2.57 9.53
CA SER A 35 -1.45 -3.63 8.56
C SER A 35 0.00 -3.64 8.07
N GLY A 36 0.49 -4.83 7.76
CA GLY A 36 1.83 -5.05 7.22
C GLY A 36 2.88 -5.34 8.28
N ASP A 37 3.98 -5.90 7.79
CA ASP A 37 5.10 -6.31 8.62
C ASP A 37 5.90 -5.08 9.08
N LEU A 38 6.19 -5.01 10.38
CA LEU A 38 7.06 -3.96 10.93
C LEU A 38 8.49 -4.19 10.43
N ILE A 39 9.04 -3.19 9.75
CA ILE A 39 10.44 -3.19 9.34
C ILE A 39 11.27 -2.82 10.58
N GLN A 40 12.10 -3.76 11.05
CA GLN A 40 12.96 -3.52 12.22
C GLN A 40 13.92 -2.36 11.95
N ASP A 41 14.28 -1.63 13.01
CA ASP A 41 15.22 -0.49 12.98
C ASP A 41 14.85 0.66 12.02
N SER A 42 13.60 0.72 11.55
CA SER A 42 13.12 1.75 10.61
C SER A 42 12.43 2.94 11.28
N GLY A 43 12.27 2.91 12.61
CA GLY A 43 11.50 3.92 13.34
C GLY A 43 9.99 3.80 13.19
N GLY A 44 9.48 2.64 12.76
CA GLY A 44 8.03 2.35 12.72
C GLY A 44 7.44 2.16 11.32
N LEU A 45 8.26 2.07 10.27
CA LEU A 45 7.77 1.79 8.92
C LEU A 45 7.21 0.37 8.82
N ARG A 46 6.10 0.23 8.09
CA ARG A 46 5.43 -1.04 7.83
C ARG A 46 5.44 -1.35 6.34
N LYS A 47 5.59 -2.64 6.00
CA LYS A 47 5.55 -3.14 4.63
C LYS A 47 4.30 -3.98 4.41
N ILE A 48 3.46 -3.58 3.44
CA ILE A 48 2.30 -4.35 3.00
C ILE A 48 2.59 -4.95 1.64
N ARG A 49 2.19 -6.21 1.45
CA ARG A 49 2.09 -6.82 0.13
C ARG A 49 0.66 -6.67 -0.36
N TRP A 50 0.44 -5.79 -1.33
CA TRP A 50 -0.88 -5.58 -1.91
C TRP A 50 -1.04 -6.43 -3.17
N GLY A 51 -2.04 -7.31 -3.18
CA GLY A 51 -2.33 -8.17 -4.31
C GLY A 51 -3.07 -7.41 -5.41
N VAL A 52 -2.46 -7.32 -6.59
CA VAL A 52 -3.03 -6.67 -7.78
C VAL A 52 -3.82 -7.70 -8.59
N ARG A 53 -5.02 -7.38 -9.07
CA ARG A 53 -5.82 -8.35 -9.85
C ARG A 53 -5.12 -8.57 -11.20
N GLY A 54 -4.57 -9.77 -11.42
CA GLY A 54 -3.95 -10.18 -12.70
C GLY A 54 -2.43 -10.27 -12.70
N ARG A 55 -1.73 -9.82 -11.65
CA ARG A 55 -0.30 -10.11 -11.43
C ARG A 55 -0.15 -10.91 -10.14
N GLY A 56 -0.15 -12.24 -10.31
CA GLY A 56 0.11 -13.29 -9.33
C GLY A 56 0.12 -12.93 -7.83
N SER A 57 -0.91 -13.44 -7.13
CA SER A 57 -0.90 -13.85 -5.70
C SER A 57 -0.99 -12.75 -4.64
N VAL A 58 -1.63 -12.92 -3.49
CA VAL A 58 -2.57 -13.91 -2.92
C VAL A 58 -3.37 -13.10 -1.89
N ALA A 59 -4.67 -13.33 -1.79
CA ALA A 59 -5.47 -12.80 -0.69
C ALA A 59 -4.91 -13.36 0.63
N VAL A 60 -4.46 -12.48 1.51
CA VAL A 60 -4.15 -12.79 2.91
C VAL A 60 -5.33 -12.33 3.74
#